data_AF-A0A538HH09-F1
#
_entry.id   AF-A0A538HH09-F1
#
_cell.length_a   1.000
_cell.length_b   1.000
_cell.length_c   1.000
_cell.angle_alpha   90.00
_cell.angle_beta   90.00
_cell.angle_gamma   90.00
#
_symmetry.space_group_name_H-M   'P 1'
#
loop_
_entity.id
_entity.type
_entity.pdbx_description
1 polymer ?
#
loop_
_entity_poly.entity_id
_entity_poly.type
_entity_poly.pdbx_seq_one_letter_code
_entity_poly.pdbx_strand_id
1 'polypeptide(L)'
;MRYAKRFGLVYLLLAVVVGVAAGTTINLVGGGGRSRSPWSQWKPSAPAELRPKEIANRVATAYRLRNGRRLVDVVTGDPFQSVITEVATPAIGAGFGRDTPVYDPSRMRMFVLCGQGKNCSVPGTPSVERTLLLHREAVELALYTFKYVDTDGVVEFLPGTASTRPNLAFFFRRSEVRPFLSHPLRSTLPQALRSRSAERVDRLALTHMYRFELQQAQAGGGLLLLDRG
;
A
#
# COMPACT_ATOMS: atom_id res chain seq x y z
N MET A 1 11.30 46.87 -54.69
CA MET A 1 10.80 46.89 -53.29
C MET A 1 9.27 46.75 -53.27
N ARG A 2 8.70 45.54 -53.32
CA ARG A 2 7.24 45.32 -53.08
C ARG A 2 6.83 43.86 -52.77
N TYR A 3 7.78 42.91 -52.68
CA TYR A 3 7.52 41.50 -52.36
C TYR A 3 7.99 41.04 -50.96
N ALA A 4 8.91 41.76 -50.31
CA ALA A 4 9.43 41.38 -48.98
C ALA A 4 8.44 41.65 -47.82
N LYS A 5 7.46 42.54 -48.00
CA LYS A 5 6.46 42.88 -46.95
C LYS A 5 5.27 41.92 -46.89
N ARG A 6 5.04 41.10 -47.93
CA ARG A 6 3.90 40.16 -47.98
C ARG A 6 4.22 38.81 -47.34
N PHE A 7 5.49 38.38 -47.35
CA PHE A 7 5.91 37.11 -46.73
C PHE A 7 6.03 37.20 -45.20
N GLY A 8 6.35 38.37 -44.64
CA GLY A 8 6.41 38.55 -43.17
C GLY A 8 5.06 38.39 -42.47
N LEU A 9 3.97 38.80 -43.11
CA LEU A 9 2.60 38.70 -42.56
C LEU A 9 2.07 37.27 -42.51
N VAL A 10 2.47 36.42 -43.45
CA VAL A 10 2.04 35.00 -43.50
C VAL A 10 2.71 34.20 -42.39
N TYR A 11 4.00 34.44 -42.11
CA TYR A 11 4.68 33.77 -40.99
C TYR A 11 4.22 34.28 -39.61
N LEU A 12 3.84 35.56 -39.48
CA LEU A 12 3.27 36.09 -38.24
C LEU A 12 1.89 35.51 -37.94
N LEU A 13 1.06 35.31 -38.97
CA LEU A 13 -0.22 34.58 -38.83
C LEU A 13 -0.01 33.10 -38.51
N LEU A 14 0.98 32.43 -39.10
CA LEU A 14 1.29 31.03 -38.78
C LEU A 14 1.77 30.87 -37.33
N ALA A 15 2.54 31.83 -36.80
CA ALA A 15 2.98 31.82 -35.40
C ALA A 15 1.82 32.01 -34.41
N VAL A 16 0.78 32.75 -34.79
CA VAL A 16 -0.44 32.91 -33.97
C VAL A 16 -1.33 31.66 -34.04
N VAL A 17 -1.38 30.95 -35.16
CA VAL A 17 -2.17 29.70 -35.29
C VAL A 17 -1.48 28.50 -34.62
N VAL A 18 -0.14 28.44 -34.59
CA VAL A 18 0.61 27.39 -33.88
C VAL A 18 0.84 27.72 -32.39
N GLY A 19 0.71 28.99 -32.00
CA GLY A 19 0.91 29.48 -30.63
C GLY A 19 -0.26 29.32 -29.65
N VAL A 20 -1.29 28.53 -29.96
CA VAL A 20 -2.52 28.37 -29.12
C VAL A 20 -2.63 27.01 -28.40
N ALA A 21 -1.60 26.15 -28.42
CA ALA A 21 -1.66 24.84 -27.75
C ALA A 21 -0.76 24.65 -26.51
N ALA A 22 -0.32 25.73 -25.84
CA ALA A 22 0.41 25.64 -24.58
C ALA A 22 0.00 26.73 -23.57
N GLY A 23 -1.31 26.90 -23.38
CA GLY A 23 -1.85 27.66 -22.26
C GLY A 23 -1.94 26.79 -21.01
N THR A 24 -0.85 26.66 -20.24
CA THR A 24 -0.93 26.13 -18.88
C THR A 24 -1.69 27.15 -18.01
N THR A 25 -3.00 26.97 -17.87
CA THR A 25 -3.75 27.67 -16.83
C THR A 25 -3.39 27.06 -15.48
N ILE A 26 -2.46 27.71 -14.76
CA ILE A 26 -2.34 27.53 -13.32
C ILE A 26 -3.57 28.20 -12.71
N ASN A 27 -4.58 27.41 -12.36
CA ASN A 27 -5.68 27.88 -11.52
C ASN A 27 -5.14 28.16 -10.11
N LEU A 28 -4.58 29.35 -9.92
CA LEU A 28 -4.34 29.92 -8.59
C LEU A 28 -5.70 30.40 -8.06
N VAL A 29 -6.47 29.47 -7.50
CA VAL A 29 -7.57 29.81 -6.61
C VAL A 29 -6.95 30.38 -5.33
N GLY A 30 -6.76 31.69 -5.32
CA GLY A 30 -6.54 32.48 -4.12
C GLY A 30 -7.86 32.54 -3.35
N GLY A 31 -8.05 31.60 -2.44
CA GLY A 31 -9.11 31.61 -1.44
C GLY A 31 -8.49 31.39 -0.06
N GLY A 32 -8.51 32.41 0.79
CA GLY A 32 -8.01 32.40 2.16
C GLY A 32 -8.81 31.50 3.10
N GLY A 33 -8.76 30.19 2.87
CA GLY A 33 -9.10 29.16 3.86
C GLY A 33 -7.83 28.42 4.21
N ARG A 34 -7.63 28.07 5.49
CA ARG A 34 -6.50 27.24 5.94
C ARG A 34 -6.48 25.96 5.09
N SER A 35 -5.63 25.91 4.05
CA SER A 35 -5.57 24.78 3.14
C SER A 35 -5.19 23.56 3.97
N ARG A 36 -6.14 22.64 4.15
CA ARG A 36 -5.86 21.36 4.80
C ARG A 36 -4.76 20.70 3.97
N SER A 37 -3.59 20.53 4.57
CA SER A 37 -2.47 19.81 3.95
C SER A 37 -2.99 18.50 3.35
N PRO A 38 -2.68 18.18 2.08
CA PRO A 38 -3.20 17.00 1.43
C PRO A 38 -2.82 15.75 2.24
N TRP A 39 -3.68 14.73 2.23
CA TRP A 39 -3.43 13.50 2.99
C TRP A 39 -2.08 12.88 2.60
N SER A 40 -1.74 12.86 1.31
CA SER A 40 -0.44 12.44 0.80
C SER A 40 -0.01 13.34 -0.36
N GLN A 41 1.30 13.37 -0.64
CA GLN A 41 1.86 14.09 -1.80
C GLN A 41 1.56 13.39 -3.13
N TRP A 42 1.24 12.10 -3.09
CA TRP A 42 0.92 11.28 -4.24
C TRP A 42 -0.44 10.61 -4.04
N LYS A 43 -1.24 10.50 -5.10
CA LYS A 43 -2.48 9.72 -5.12
C LYS A 43 -2.50 8.85 -6.39
N PRO A 44 -3.15 7.68 -6.35
CA PRO A 44 -3.29 6.85 -7.55
C PRO A 44 -4.11 7.57 -8.62
N SER A 45 -3.83 7.23 -9.87
CA SER A 45 -4.51 7.73 -11.06
C SER A 45 -5.18 6.63 -11.88
N ALA A 46 -4.86 5.37 -11.58
CA ALA A 46 -5.41 4.22 -12.28
C ALA A 46 -6.92 4.02 -11.98
N PRO A 47 -7.63 3.35 -12.92
CA PRO A 47 -8.98 2.84 -12.69
C PRO A 47 -9.08 1.98 -11.42
N ALA A 48 -10.29 1.82 -10.89
CA ALA A 48 -10.53 1.19 -9.58
C ALA A 48 -9.96 -0.23 -9.48
N GLU A 49 -10.01 -0.98 -10.59
CA GLU A 49 -9.60 -2.37 -10.72
C GLU A 49 -8.07 -2.51 -10.66
N LEU A 50 -7.34 -1.52 -11.19
CA LEU A 50 -5.88 -1.52 -11.25
C LEU A 50 -5.24 -0.74 -10.09
N ARG A 51 -6.04 -0.03 -9.32
CA ARG A 51 -5.59 0.84 -8.23
C ARG A 51 -4.80 0.10 -7.14
N PRO A 52 -5.20 -1.09 -6.66
CA PRO A 52 -4.39 -1.83 -5.69
C PRO A 52 -2.98 -2.13 -6.20
N LYS A 53 -2.85 -2.45 -7.49
CA LYS A 53 -1.56 -2.72 -8.13
C LYS A 53 -0.71 -1.46 -8.28
N GLU A 54 -1.32 -0.33 -8.65
CA GLU A 54 -0.61 0.97 -8.69
C GLU A 54 -0.09 1.36 -7.31
N ILE A 55 -0.91 1.20 -6.26
CA ILE A 55 -0.52 1.46 -4.87
C ILE A 55 0.62 0.53 -4.45
N ALA A 56 0.51 -0.78 -4.67
CA ALA A 56 1.54 -1.76 -4.34
C ALA A 56 2.90 -1.38 -4.97
N ASN A 57 2.91 -1.07 -6.27
CA ASN A 57 4.13 -0.67 -6.97
C ASN A 57 4.72 0.64 -6.43
N ARG A 58 3.85 1.63 -6.14
CA ARG A 58 4.28 2.91 -5.59
C ARG A 58 4.93 2.76 -4.23
N VAL A 59 4.28 2.04 -3.32
CA VAL A 59 4.76 1.81 -1.96
C VAL A 59 6.06 1.00 -2.01
N ALA A 60 6.09 -0.14 -2.71
CA ALA A 60 7.30 -0.98 -2.82
C ALA A 60 8.54 -0.22 -3.34
N THR A 61 8.34 0.75 -4.24
CA THR A 61 9.46 1.55 -4.79
C THR A 61 10.07 2.52 -3.76
N ALA A 62 9.29 2.91 -2.75
CA ALA A 62 9.73 3.83 -1.71
C ALA A 62 10.63 3.17 -0.65
N TYR A 63 10.60 1.84 -0.53
CA TYR A 63 11.33 1.09 0.49
C TYR A 63 12.49 0.30 -0.12
N ARG A 64 13.72 0.69 0.25
CA ARG A 64 14.95 0.12 -0.31
C ARG A 64 15.92 -0.31 0.77
N LEU A 65 16.63 -1.39 0.47
CA LEU A 65 17.81 -1.83 1.19
C LEU A 65 18.97 -0.84 0.97
N ARG A 66 19.98 -0.91 1.83
CA ARG A 66 21.20 -0.07 1.72
C ARG A 66 21.94 -0.23 0.39
N ASN A 67 21.79 -1.36 -0.29
CA ASN A 67 22.36 -1.61 -1.62
C ASN A 67 21.50 -1.04 -2.77
N GLY A 68 20.45 -0.27 -2.47
CA GLY A 68 19.56 0.36 -3.45
C GLY A 68 18.46 -0.54 -4.02
N ARG A 69 18.48 -1.85 -3.75
CA ARG A 69 17.41 -2.78 -4.18
C ARG A 69 16.15 -2.56 -3.34
N ARG A 70 14.97 -2.89 -3.88
CA ARG A 70 13.72 -2.89 -3.12
C ARG A 70 13.82 -3.84 -1.92
N LEU A 71 13.19 -3.45 -0.81
CA LEU A 71 13.11 -4.28 0.40
C LEU A 71 12.34 -5.57 0.11
N VAL A 72 11.14 -5.42 -0.43
CA VAL A 72 10.29 -6.49 -0.94
C VAL A 72 9.66 -6.07 -2.26
N ASP A 73 9.22 -7.06 -3.02
CA ASP A 73 8.26 -6.87 -4.09
C ASP A 73 6.85 -7.10 -3.50
N VAL A 74 5.89 -6.26 -3.89
CA VAL A 74 4.50 -6.35 -3.42
C VAL A 74 3.63 -6.84 -4.56
N VAL A 75 3.08 -8.05 -4.42
CA VAL A 75 2.18 -8.67 -5.39
C VAL A 75 0.75 -8.60 -4.87
N THR A 76 -0.20 -8.29 -5.75
CA THR A 76 -1.63 -8.25 -5.41
C THR A 76 -2.29 -9.61 -5.61
N GLY A 77 -3.13 -10.03 -4.66
CA GLY A 77 -3.98 -11.21 -4.78
C GLY A 77 -3.68 -12.29 -3.75
N ASP A 78 -4.43 -13.38 -3.85
CA ASP A 78 -4.28 -14.57 -3.05
C ASP A 78 -3.03 -15.36 -3.51
N PRO A 79 -2.03 -15.60 -2.64
CA PRO A 79 -0.87 -16.43 -2.98
C PRO A 79 -1.20 -17.91 -3.11
N PHE A 80 -2.38 -18.32 -2.66
CA PHE A 80 -2.78 -19.71 -2.60
C PHE A 80 -3.56 -20.08 -3.85
N GLN A 81 -3.34 -21.29 -4.36
CA GLN A 81 -4.14 -21.84 -5.47
C GLN A 81 -5.57 -22.23 -5.03
N SER A 82 -5.90 -21.99 -3.77
CA SER A 82 -7.20 -22.20 -3.14
C SER A 82 -8.01 -20.93 -3.26
N VAL A 83 -9.30 -21.01 -3.59
CA VAL A 83 -10.19 -19.85 -3.47
C VAL A 83 -10.46 -19.64 -1.98
N ILE A 84 -9.83 -18.64 -1.35
CA ILE A 84 -10.21 -18.22 0.00
C ILE A 84 -11.66 -17.72 -0.04
N THR A 85 -12.53 -18.40 0.70
CA THR A 85 -13.95 -18.04 0.86
C THR A 85 -14.23 -17.40 2.20
N GLU A 86 -13.36 -17.61 3.20
CA GLU A 86 -13.52 -17.09 4.56
C GLU A 86 -12.17 -16.64 5.15
N VAL A 87 -12.16 -15.53 5.89
CA VAL A 87 -11.02 -15.13 6.74
C VAL A 87 -11.49 -15.12 8.18
N ALA A 88 -10.74 -15.74 9.10
CA ALA A 88 -11.11 -15.83 10.51
C ALA A 88 -9.99 -15.38 11.44
N THR A 89 -10.34 -14.68 12.53
CA THR A 89 -9.38 -14.26 13.57
C THR A 89 -9.81 -14.79 14.94
N PRO A 90 -9.43 -16.01 15.34
CA PRO A 90 -9.77 -16.56 16.64
C PRO A 90 -9.16 -15.74 17.79
N ALA A 91 -9.76 -15.84 18.97
CA ALA A 91 -9.14 -15.33 20.18
C ALA A 91 -7.89 -16.16 20.52
N ILE A 92 -6.92 -15.53 21.19
CA ILE A 92 -5.68 -16.17 21.62
C ILE A 92 -6.00 -17.45 22.41
N GLY A 93 -5.45 -18.58 21.96
CA GLY A 93 -5.64 -19.90 22.57
C GLY A 93 -7.01 -20.55 22.40
N ALA A 94 -7.98 -19.90 21.73
CA ALA A 94 -9.35 -20.41 21.58
C ALA A 94 -9.55 -21.33 20.37
N GLY A 95 -8.68 -21.22 19.35
CA GLY A 95 -8.86 -21.90 18.07
C GLY A 95 -10.08 -21.41 17.28
N PHE A 96 -10.32 -22.01 16.11
CA PHE A 96 -11.48 -21.69 15.28
C PHE A 96 -12.74 -22.34 15.84
N GLY A 97 -13.79 -21.54 16.06
CA GLY A 97 -15.05 -22.00 16.62
C GLY A 97 -16.21 -21.05 16.31
N ARG A 98 -17.41 -21.38 16.78
CA ARG A 98 -18.66 -20.68 16.43
C ARG A 98 -18.62 -19.16 16.67
N ASP A 99 -17.94 -18.72 17.73
CA ASP A 99 -17.89 -17.32 18.11
C ASP A 99 -16.65 -16.60 17.52
N THR A 100 -15.91 -17.27 16.62
CA THR A 100 -14.75 -16.68 15.95
C THR A 100 -15.22 -15.61 14.96
N PRO A 101 -14.68 -14.38 15.01
CA PRO A 101 -14.91 -13.39 13.98
C PRO A 101 -14.51 -13.93 12.60
N VAL A 102 -15.49 -13.98 11.69
CA VAL A 102 -15.30 -14.32 10.27
C VAL A 102 -15.58 -13.08 9.42
N TYR A 103 -14.83 -12.94 8.35
CA TYR A 103 -14.86 -11.81 7.45
C TYR A 103 -14.94 -12.27 5.99
N ASP A 104 -15.63 -11.48 5.18
CA ASP A 104 -15.79 -11.71 3.75
C ASP A 104 -14.52 -11.30 2.97
N PRO A 105 -13.82 -12.24 2.29
CA PRO A 105 -12.65 -11.93 1.47
C PRO A 105 -12.92 -10.96 0.32
N SER A 106 -14.16 -10.86 -0.19
CA SER A 106 -14.53 -9.96 -1.29
C SER A 106 -14.35 -8.47 -0.91
N ARG A 107 -14.52 -8.19 0.39
CA ARG A 107 -14.33 -6.90 1.05
C ARG A 107 -12.91 -6.69 1.55
N MET A 108 -11.97 -7.54 1.13
CA MET A 108 -10.55 -7.46 1.50
C MET A 108 -9.64 -7.30 0.29
N ARG A 109 -8.45 -6.76 0.57
CA ARG A 109 -7.33 -6.80 -0.38
C ARG A 109 -6.17 -7.56 0.23
N MET A 110 -5.67 -8.52 -0.53
CA MET A 110 -4.55 -9.35 -0.15
C MET A 110 -3.31 -8.92 -0.93
N PHE A 111 -2.19 -8.82 -0.22
CA PHE A 111 -0.90 -8.51 -0.78
C PHE A 111 0.15 -9.50 -0.28
N VAL A 112 1.09 -9.85 -1.14
CA VAL A 112 2.22 -10.72 -0.81
C VAL A 112 3.48 -9.87 -0.87
N LEU A 113 4.13 -9.69 0.28
CA LEU A 113 5.41 -9.02 0.41
C LEU A 113 6.49 -10.09 0.29
N CYS A 114 7.18 -10.14 -0.84
CA CYS A 114 8.18 -11.16 -1.14
C CYS A 114 9.55 -10.52 -1.34
N GLY A 115 10.52 -10.89 -0.51
CA GLY A 115 11.93 -10.56 -0.75
C GLY A 115 12.52 -11.40 -1.88
N GLN A 116 13.66 -10.98 -2.43
CA GLN A 116 14.27 -11.67 -3.58
C GLN A 116 15.14 -12.88 -3.20
N GLY A 117 15.04 -13.38 -1.97
CA GLY A 117 15.74 -14.56 -1.48
C GLY A 117 14.90 -15.83 -1.55
N LYS A 118 15.50 -16.96 -1.17
CA LYS A 118 14.80 -18.24 -1.01
C LYS A 118 13.63 -18.06 -0.03
N ASN A 119 12.50 -18.73 -0.28
CA ASN A 119 11.29 -18.65 0.55
C ASN A 119 10.74 -17.22 0.72
N CYS A 120 10.84 -16.36 -0.30
CA CYS A 120 10.48 -14.95 -0.22
C CYS A 120 11.25 -14.16 0.86
N SER A 121 12.42 -14.62 1.28
CA SER A 121 13.22 -13.94 2.29
C SER A 121 13.85 -12.65 1.78
N VAL A 122 14.01 -11.67 2.67
CA VAL A 122 14.76 -10.44 2.38
C VAL A 122 16.26 -10.76 2.43
N PRO A 123 17.03 -10.57 1.34
CA PRO A 123 18.46 -10.90 1.33
C PRO A 123 19.30 -10.09 2.32
N GLY A 124 20.30 -10.75 2.90
CA GLY A 124 21.27 -10.16 3.83
C GLY A 124 20.98 -10.50 5.30
N THR A 125 21.76 -9.91 6.20
CA THR A 125 21.65 -10.18 7.65
C THR A 125 20.39 -9.52 8.24
N PRO A 126 19.55 -10.26 8.98
CA PRO A 126 18.44 -9.69 9.75
C PRO A 126 18.93 -8.55 10.66
N SER A 127 18.13 -7.50 10.78
CA SER A 127 18.48 -6.33 11.61
C SER A 127 17.21 -5.56 11.97
N VAL A 128 17.20 -4.92 13.14
CA VAL A 128 16.07 -4.10 13.62
C VAL A 128 15.64 -3.05 12.57
N GLU A 129 16.60 -2.40 11.91
CA GLU A 129 16.32 -1.39 10.87
C GLU A 129 15.51 -1.96 9.69
N ARG A 130 15.81 -3.19 9.26
CA ARG A 130 15.07 -3.86 8.17
C ARG A 130 13.66 -4.24 8.61
N THR A 131 13.50 -4.72 9.84
CA THR A 131 12.19 -5.03 10.41
C THR A 131 11.33 -3.78 10.49
N LEU A 132 11.88 -2.67 10.99
CA LEU A 132 11.19 -1.39 11.06
C LEU A 132 10.78 -0.86 9.67
N LEU A 133 11.66 -1.02 8.67
CA LEU A 133 11.32 -0.65 7.29
C LEU A 133 10.18 -1.51 6.73
N LEU A 134 10.19 -2.82 6.97
CA LEU A 134 9.14 -3.73 6.53
C LEU A 134 7.79 -3.41 7.18
N HIS A 135 7.77 -3.18 8.49
CA HIS A 135 6.56 -2.81 9.22
C HIS A 135 6.01 -1.47 8.73
N ARG A 136 6.90 -0.52 8.45
CA ARG A 136 6.52 0.77 7.92
C ARG A 136 5.96 0.66 6.49
N GLU A 137 6.59 -0.15 5.64
CA GLU A 137 6.11 -0.44 4.28
C GLU A 137 4.71 -1.03 4.30
N ALA A 138 4.49 -2.04 5.15
CA ALA A 138 3.19 -2.66 5.40
C ALA A 138 2.12 -1.65 5.84
N VAL A 139 2.40 -0.87 6.89
CA VAL A 139 1.44 0.14 7.36
C VAL A 139 1.16 1.20 6.28
N GLU A 140 2.15 1.63 5.50
CA GLU A 140 1.93 2.55 4.39
C GLU A 140 1.03 1.94 3.30
N LEU A 141 1.27 0.68 2.95
CA LEU A 141 0.46 -0.08 1.99
C LEU A 141 -1.00 -0.18 2.44
N ALA A 142 -1.25 -0.58 3.68
CA ALA A 142 -2.58 -0.64 4.25
C ALA A 142 -3.28 0.72 4.24
N LEU A 143 -2.61 1.78 4.71
CA LEU A 143 -3.18 3.13 4.78
C LEU A 143 -3.53 3.70 3.39
N TYR A 144 -2.65 3.54 2.39
CA TYR A 144 -2.98 3.93 1.01
C TYR A 144 -4.15 3.12 0.45
N THR A 145 -4.17 1.82 0.72
CA THR A 145 -5.25 0.95 0.25
C THR A 145 -6.58 1.38 0.85
N PHE A 146 -6.69 1.58 2.17
CA PHE A 146 -7.92 2.09 2.78
C PHE A 146 -8.29 3.50 2.31
N LYS A 147 -7.31 4.36 2.00
CA LYS A 147 -7.58 5.71 1.54
C LYS A 147 -8.24 5.74 0.15
N TYR A 148 -7.82 4.85 -0.74
CA TYR A 148 -8.15 4.96 -2.17
C TYR A 148 -8.87 3.75 -2.77
N VAL A 149 -9.00 2.65 -2.05
CA VAL A 149 -9.72 1.44 -2.46
C VAL A 149 -10.92 1.22 -1.51
N ASP A 150 -12.05 0.82 -2.07
CA ASP A 150 -13.19 0.38 -1.28
C ASP A 150 -12.91 -1.03 -0.77
N THR A 151 -12.54 -1.12 0.50
CA THR A 151 -12.17 -2.35 1.20
C THR A 151 -12.33 -2.12 2.71
N ASP A 152 -12.70 -3.18 3.43
CA ASP A 152 -12.87 -3.19 4.88
C ASP A 152 -11.65 -3.80 5.58
N GLY A 153 -10.94 -4.69 4.90
CA GLY A 153 -9.71 -5.33 5.40
C GLY A 153 -8.56 -5.30 4.41
N VAL A 154 -7.34 -5.39 4.94
CA VAL A 154 -6.11 -5.59 4.17
C VAL A 154 -5.30 -6.69 4.84
N VAL A 155 -4.96 -7.74 4.09
CA VAL A 155 -4.09 -8.85 4.52
C VAL A 155 -2.77 -8.75 3.76
N GLU A 156 -1.66 -8.79 4.48
CA GLU A 156 -0.32 -8.64 3.92
C GLU A 156 0.53 -9.82 4.37
N PHE A 157 0.75 -10.78 3.48
CA PHE A 157 1.60 -11.94 3.74
C PHE A 157 3.07 -11.52 3.77
N LEU A 158 3.74 -11.79 4.88
CA LEU A 158 5.09 -11.31 5.14
C LEU A 158 6.15 -12.25 4.57
N PRO A 159 7.35 -11.71 4.26
CA PRO A 159 8.51 -12.51 3.90
C PRO A 159 8.76 -13.68 4.86
N GLY A 160 9.18 -14.82 4.30
CA GLY A 160 9.78 -15.89 5.08
C GLY A 160 11.21 -15.57 5.51
N THR A 161 11.88 -16.57 6.07
CA THR A 161 13.32 -16.51 6.35
C THR A 161 14.07 -17.39 5.36
N ALA A 162 15.41 -17.35 5.39
CA ALA A 162 16.21 -18.23 4.55
C ALA A 162 15.90 -19.72 4.76
N SER A 163 15.44 -20.10 5.96
CA SER A 163 15.11 -21.48 6.34
C SER A 163 13.61 -21.78 6.37
N THR A 164 12.75 -20.77 6.54
CA THR A 164 11.33 -20.96 6.82
C THR A 164 10.48 -20.27 5.76
N ARG A 165 9.45 -20.94 5.27
CA ARG A 165 8.46 -20.34 4.36
C ARG A 165 7.67 -19.22 5.07
N PRO A 166 7.08 -18.28 4.31
CA PRO A 166 6.12 -17.33 4.85
C PRO A 166 5.06 -18.03 5.71
N ASN A 167 4.87 -17.55 6.94
CA ASN A 167 3.82 -18.03 7.86
C ASN A 167 3.26 -16.89 8.73
N LEU A 168 3.68 -15.64 8.46
CA LEU A 168 3.21 -14.45 9.15
C LEU A 168 2.48 -13.55 8.17
N ALA A 169 1.45 -12.87 8.65
CA ALA A 169 0.72 -11.85 7.92
C ALA A 169 0.40 -10.67 8.84
N PHE A 170 0.30 -9.47 8.26
CA PHE A 170 -0.45 -8.40 8.91
C PHE A 170 -1.90 -8.44 8.44
N PHE A 171 -2.83 -8.21 9.36
CA PHE A 171 -4.23 -8.01 9.04
C PHE A 171 -4.73 -6.74 9.69
N PHE A 172 -5.01 -5.74 8.86
CA PHE A 172 -5.54 -4.45 9.27
C PHE A 172 -7.02 -4.37 8.92
N ARG A 173 -7.83 -3.80 9.81
CA ARG A 173 -9.22 -3.41 9.50
C ARG A 173 -9.32 -1.90 9.39
N ARG A 174 -10.12 -1.45 8.43
CA ARG A 174 -10.34 -0.01 8.18
C ARG A 174 -10.82 0.71 9.44
N SER A 175 -11.69 0.08 10.22
CA SER A 175 -12.24 0.61 11.46
C SER A 175 -11.16 0.92 12.51
N GLU A 176 -10.11 0.10 12.58
CA GLU A 176 -9.02 0.22 13.56
C GLU A 176 -8.01 1.30 13.19
N VAL A 177 -7.84 1.55 11.89
CA VAL A 177 -6.86 2.53 11.38
C VAL A 177 -7.48 3.87 10.97
N ARG A 178 -8.80 4.04 11.11
CA ARG A 178 -9.54 5.28 10.79
C ARG A 178 -8.88 6.56 11.33
N PRO A 179 -8.41 6.63 12.59
CA PRO A 179 -7.75 7.83 13.10
C PRO A 179 -6.53 8.27 12.27
N PHE A 180 -5.79 7.30 11.71
CA PHE A 180 -4.62 7.56 10.88
C PHE A 180 -4.97 8.06 9.47
N LEU A 181 -6.18 7.77 8.97
CA LEU A 181 -6.67 8.20 7.65
C LEU A 181 -7.15 9.66 7.64
N SER A 182 -7.45 10.21 8.82
CA SER A 182 -7.90 11.60 9.02
C SER A 182 -6.78 12.63 9.10
N HIS A 183 -5.53 12.17 9.24
CA HIS A 183 -4.35 13.02 9.35
C HIS A 183 -3.44 12.86 8.13
N PRO A 184 -2.63 13.87 7.75
CA PRO A 184 -1.67 13.73 6.68
C PRO A 184 -0.71 12.56 6.93
N LEU A 185 -0.44 11.75 5.90
CA LEU A 185 0.37 10.54 5.95
C LEU A 185 1.75 10.81 6.56
N ARG A 186 2.39 11.95 6.26
CA ARG A 186 3.70 12.31 6.84
C ARG A 186 3.65 12.52 8.37
N SER A 187 2.48 12.86 8.93
CA SER A 187 2.29 12.97 10.38
C SER A 187 2.06 11.61 11.05
N THR A 188 1.42 10.69 10.34
CA THR A 188 1.21 9.30 10.76
C THR A 188 2.49 8.46 10.62
N LEU A 189 3.17 8.59 9.48
CA LEU A 189 4.35 7.85 9.05
C LEU A 189 5.50 8.83 8.76
N PRO A 190 6.25 9.30 9.78
CA PRO A 190 7.37 10.21 9.55
C PRO A 190 8.60 9.48 9.01
N GLN A 191 9.35 10.12 8.13
CA GLN A 191 10.46 9.50 7.38
C GLN A 191 11.63 9.04 8.27
N ALA A 192 11.81 9.62 9.46
CA ALA A 192 12.90 9.27 10.37
C ALA A 192 12.62 7.97 11.14
N LEU A 193 13.37 6.91 10.81
CA LEU A 193 13.25 5.57 11.42
C LEU A 193 13.65 5.50 12.91
N ARG A 194 14.38 6.49 13.42
CA ARG A 194 14.83 6.56 14.84
C ARG A 194 14.03 7.55 15.69
N SER A 195 12.78 7.81 15.31
CA SER A 195 11.91 8.73 16.05
C SER A 195 10.90 7.96 16.92
N ARG A 196 10.39 8.59 18.00
CA ARG A 196 9.25 8.05 18.79
C ARG A 196 8.05 7.67 17.91
N SER A 197 7.91 8.33 16.77
CA SER A 197 6.86 8.00 15.82
C SER A 197 7.13 6.70 15.06
N ALA A 198 8.39 6.33 14.79
CA ALA A 198 8.71 5.03 14.21
C ALA A 198 8.33 3.88 15.16
N GLU A 199 8.54 4.05 16.47
CA GLU A 199 8.07 3.09 17.49
C GLU A 199 6.55 2.93 17.51
N ARG A 200 5.79 4.01 17.26
CA ARG A 200 4.33 3.93 17.15
C ARG A 200 3.88 3.14 15.93
N VAL A 201 4.56 3.32 14.80
CA VAL A 201 4.27 2.56 13.57
C VAL A 201 4.58 1.08 13.77
N ASP A 202 5.74 0.80 14.37
CA ASP A 202 6.15 -0.56 14.72
C ASP A 202 5.13 -1.24 15.63
N ARG A 203 4.70 -0.56 16.70
CA ARG A 203 3.64 -1.05 17.60
C ARG A 203 2.31 -1.28 16.89
N LEU A 204 1.93 -0.39 15.98
CA LEU A 204 0.73 -0.54 15.18
C LEU A 204 0.81 -1.81 14.32
N ALA A 205 1.92 -2.02 13.60
CA ALA A 205 2.12 -3.23 12.80
C ALA A 205 2.08 -4.50 13.68
N LEU A 206 2.83 -4.52 14.78
CA LEU A 206 2.92 -5.67 15.68
C LEU A 206 1.57 -6.06 16.31
N THR A 207 0.71 -5.08 16.60
CA THR A 207 -0.64 -5.34 17.13
C THR A 207 -1.53 -6.06 16.09
N HIS A 208 -1.23 -5.90 14.81
CA HIS A 208 -1.95 -6.49 13.68
C HIS A 208 -1.19 -7.66 13.06
N MET A 209 -0.19 -8.23 13.74
CA MET A 209 0.56 -9.38 13.28
C MET A 209 -0.11 -10.68 13.68
N TYR A 210 -0.18 -11.62 12.75
CA TYR A 210 -0.79 -12.93 12.91
C TYR A 210 0.09 -14.00 12.27
N ARG A 211 0.05 -15.22 12.81
CA ARG A 211 0.36 -16.42 12.05
C ARG A 211 -0.82 -16.75 11.16
N PHE A 212 -0.54 -17.09 9.91
CA PHE A 212 -1.59 -17.52 9.00
C PHE A 212 -1.53 -19.02 8.75
N GLU A 213 -2.70 -19.64 8.65
CA GLU A 213 -2.87 -21.03 8.25
C GLU A 213 -4.01 -21.13 7.25
N LEU A 214 -3.87 -22.06 6.29
CA LEU A 214 -4.96 -22.42 5.40
C LEU A 214 -5.63 -23.70 5.88
N GLN A 215 -6.94 -23.62 6.05
CA GLN A 215 -7.79 -24.75 6.41
C GLN A 215 -8.93 -24.86 5.39
N GLN A 216 -9.77 -25.89 5.50
CA GLN A 216 -11.02 -25.96 4.73
C GLN A 216 -12.16 -25.33 5.54
N ALA A 217 -12.93 -24.46 4.89
CA ALA A 217 -14.13 -23.86 5.47
C ALA A 217 -15.26 -24.90 5.63
N GLN A 218 -16.17 -24.68 6.59
CA GLN A 218 -17.30 -25.59 6.82
C GLN A 218 -18.26 -25.67 5.62
N ALA A 219 -18.40 -24.56 4.88
CA ALA A 219 -19.22 -24.48 3.67
C ALA A 219 -18.51 -25.00 2.40
N GLY A 220 -17.27 -25.50 2.52
CA GLY A 220 -16.38 -25.77 1.40
C GLY A 220 -15.60 -24.52 0.95
N GLY A 221 -14.40 -24.72 0.40
CA GLY A 221 -13.47 -23.64 0.04
C GLY A 221 -12.34 -23.42 1.05
N GLY A 222 -11.49 -22.42 0.81
CA GLY A 222 -10.35 -22.10 1.66
C GLY A 222 -10.72 -21.18 2.83
N LEU A 223 -10.39 -21.59 4.05
CA LEU A 223 -10.41 -20.76 5.24
C LEU A 223 -9.00 -20.23 5.51
N LEU A 224 -8.84 -18.90 5.50
CA LEU A 224 -7.62 -18.25 5.98
C LEU A 224 -7.77 -17.96 7.47
N LEU A 225 -7.11 -18.76 8.29
CA LEU A 225 -7.06 -18.55 9.73
C LEU A 225 -5.89 -17.63 10.08
N LEU A 226 -6.18 -16.57 10.85
CA LEU A 226 -5.21 -15.58 11.31
C LEU A 226 -5.15 -15.61 12.83
N ASP A 227 -4.18 -16.34 13.37
CA ASP A 227 -4.02 -16.58 14.81
C ASP A 227 -2.89 -15.71 15.40
N ARG A 228 -3.10 -15.20 16.62
CA ARG A 228 -2.08 -14.44 17.35
C ARG A 228 -1.18 -15.31 18.23
N GLY A 229 -1.49 -16.60 18.37
CA GLY A 229 -0.76 -17.54 19.23
C GLY A 229 -1.19 -17.43 20.68
#